data_AF-A0A8S3CIX3-F1
#
_entry.id   AF-A0A8S3CIX3-F1
#
_cell.length_a   1.000
_cell.length_b   1.000
_cell.length_c   1.000
_cell.angle_alpha   90.00
_cell.angle_beta   90.00
_cell.angle_gamma   90.00
#
_symmetry.space_group_name_H-M   'P 1'
#
loop_
_entity.id
_entity.type
_entity.pdbx_description
1 polymer ?
#
loop_
_entity_poly.entity_id
_entity_poly.type
_entity_poly.pdbx_seq_one_letter_code
_entity_poly.pdbx_strand_id
1 'polypeptide(L)'
;MLGHATADIISHHLLDSLKSEGLDLSKLLHLGRDNPNVNKAVEAMIEKEVRSAQEKKTGNSSSNGLLPIGPCPLHIIHNAFKRVRREDYLKVVETIGVGVGRFMKRFVITRWIE
;
A
#
# COMPACT_ATOMS: atom_id res chain seq x y z
N MET A 1 -8.34 -3.38 -25.17
CA MET A 1 -6.94 -3.15 -24.74
C MET A 1 -6.79 -3.66 -23.32
N LEU A 2 -6.08 -4.77 -23.10
CA LEU A 2 -5.61 -5.12 -21.75
C LEU A 2 -4.46 -4.14 -21.44
N GLY A 3 -4.82 -2.93 -21.00
CA GLY A 3 -3.86 -1.87 -20.71
C GLY A 3 -2.86 -2.37 -19.68
N HIS A 4 -1.60 -2.49 -20.07
CA HIS A 4 -0.53 -2.83 -19.14
C HIS A 4 -0.33 -1.64 -18.22
N ALA A 5 -0.83 -1.75 -16.98
CA ALA A 5 -0.53 -0.78 -15.94
C ALA A 5 0.98 -0.85 -15.64
N THR A 6 1.73 0.07 -16.25
CA THR A 6 3.16 0.22 -16.02
C THR A 6 3.39 0.92 -14.69
N ALA A 7 4.60 0.80 -14.14
CA ALA A 7 4.96 1.50 -12.91
C ALA A 7 4.80 3.02 -13.05
N ASP A 8 5.10 3.55 -14.24
CA ASP A 8 4.94 4.97 -14.57
C ASP A 8 3.47 5.41 -14.45
N ILE A 9 2.55 4.71 -15.13
CA ILE A 9 1.11 5.00 -15.09
C ILE A 9 0.58 4.93 -13.64
N ILE A 10 0.95 3.88 -12.90
CA ILE A 10 0.47 3.68 -11.52
C ILE A 10 1.01 4.78 -10.60
N SER A 11 2.31 5.08 -10.68
CA SER A 11 2.93 6.10 -9.82
C SER A 11 2.37 7.50 -10.10
N HIS A 12 2.13 7.83 -11.37
CA HIS A 12 1.53 9.10 -11.78
C HIS A 12 0.14 9.28 -11.16
N HIS A 13 -0.76 8.31 -11.37
CA HIS A 13 -2.10 8.37 -10.79
C HIS A 13 -2.11 8.40 -9.26
N LEU A 14 -1.18 7.69 -8.61
CA LEU A 14 -1.07 7.69 -7.16
C LEU A 14 -0.64 9.08 -6.65
N LEU A 15 0.40 9.68 -7.24
CA LEU A 15 0.87 11.02 -6.86
C LEU A 15 -0.18 12.09 -7.13
N ASP A 16 -0.88 12.01 -8.26
CA ASP A 16 -1.94 12.96 -8.60
C ASP A 16 -3.08 12.88 -7.59
N SER A 17 -3.48 11.67 -7.19
CA SER A 17 -4.52 11.47 -6.17
C SER A 17 -4.07 12.01 -4.80
N LEU A 18 -2.82 11.75 -4.39
CA LEU A 18 -2.30 12.28 -3.12
C LEU A 18 -2.27 13.82 -3.12
N LYS A 19 -1.88 14.42 -4.26
CA LYS A 19 -1.85 15.89 -4.42
C LYS A 19 -3.25 16.49 -4.47
N SER A 20 -4.20 15.86 -5.16
CA SER A 20 -5.58 16.38 -5.26
C SER A 20 -6.28 16.39 -3.91
N GLU A 21 -5.97 15.43 -3.05
CA GLU A 21 -6.46 15.37 -1.66
C GLU A 21 -5.67 16.27 -0.69
N GLY A 22 -4.68 17.03 -1.19
CA GLY A 22 -3.86 17.93 -0.36
C GLY A 22 -2.96 17.20 0.64
N LEU A 23 -2.66 15.92 0.40
CA LEU A 23 -1.81 15.13 1.29
C LEU A 23 -0.34 15.55 1.13
N ASP A 24 0.28 15.85 2.27
CA ASP A 24 1.68 16.25 2.32
C ASP A 24 2.60 15.03 2.14
N LEU A 25 3.15 14.88 0.93
CA LEU A 25 4.09 13.81 0.58
C LEU A 25 5.30 13.76 1.50
N SER A 26 5.72 14.88 2.11
CA SER A 26 6.86 14.87 3.04
C SER A 26 6.60 14.04 4.30
N LYS A 27 5.33 13.76 4.61
CA LYS A 27 4.87 13.00 5.77
C LYS A 27 4.57 11.54 5.44
N LEU A 28 4.71 11.12 4.18
CA LEU A 28 4.49 9.74 3.80
C LEU A 28 5.61 8.86 4.36
N LEU A 29 5.25 7.96 5.27
CA LEU A 29 6.21 7.12 6.00
C LEU A 29 6.52 5.80 5.31
N HIS A 30 5.53 5.16 4.69
CA HIS A 30 5.68 3.83 4.09
C HIS A 30 4.64 3.62 2.99
N LEU A 31 5.02 2.90 1.94
CA LEU A 31 4.12 2.44 0.90
C LEU A 31 4.00 0.91 0.98
N GLY A 32 2.87 0.45 1.52
CA GLY A 32 2.57 -0.98 1.57
C GLY A 32 2.37 -1.53 0.16
N ARG A 33 3.24 -2.45 -0.25
CA ARG A 33 3.25 -2.98 -1.63
C ARG A 33 3.50 -4.47 -1.69
N ASP A 34 3.06 -5.07 -2.79
CA ASP A 34 3.22 -6.51 -3.03
C ASP A 34 4.57 -6.82 -3.68
N ASN A 35 4.91 -8.10 -3.80
CA ASN A 35 6.23 -8.47 -4.31
C ASN A 35 6.49 -8.37 -5.83
N PRO A 36 5.50 -8.26 -6.75
CA PRO A 36 5.77 -8.11 -8.18
C PRO A 36 6.69 -6.93 -8.53
N ASN A 37 7.49 -7.07 -9.59
CA ASN A 37 8.50 -6.09 -10.00
C ASN A 37 7.92 -4.70 -10.31
N VAL A 38 6.71 -4.64 -10.88
CA VAL A 38 6.03 -3.37 -11.17
C VAL A 38 5.81 -2.57 -9.88
N ASN A 39 5.38 -3.23 -8.80
CA ASN A 39 5.11 -2.55 -7.52
C ASN A 39 6.38 -2.07 -6.83
N LYS A 40 7.50 -2.78 -7.00
CA LYS A 40 8.82 -2.32 -6.55
C LYS A 40 9.27 -1.08 -7.32
N ALA A 41 9.02 -1.05 -8.63
CA ALA A 41 9.32 0.13 -9.45
C ALA A 41 8.44 1.33 -9.06
N VAL A 42 7.16 1.10 -8.78
CA VAL A 42 6.27 2.14 -8.22
C VAL A 42 6.82 2.67 -6.90
N GLU A 43 7.20 1.79 -5.96
CA GLU A 43 7.77 2.19 -4.67
C GLU A 43 9.01 3.07 -4.84
N ALA A 44 9.94 2.70 -5.73
CA ALA A 44 11.14 3.49 -6.02
C ALA A 44 10.81 4.87 -6.63
N MET A 45 9.81 4.95 -7.50
CA MET A 45 9.35 6.21 -8.09
C MET A 45 8.73 7.13 -7.03
N ILE A 46 7.88 6.59 -6.16
CA ILE A 46 7.27 7.35 -5.06
C ILE A 46 8.33 7.77 -4.04
N GLU A 47 9.29 6.91 -3.72
CA GLU A 47 10.38 7.22 -2.79
C GLU A 47 11.17 8.44 -3.25
N LYS A 48 11.47 8.54 -4.55
CA LYS A 48 12.15 9.70 -5.13
C LYS A 48 11.36 11.01 -4.90
N GLU A 49 10.05 10.97 -5.09
CA GLU A 49 9.18 12.13 -4.88
C GLU A 49 9.06 12.50 -3.40
N VAL A 50 8.98 11.52 -2.51
CA VAL A 50 8.97 11.73 -1.05
C VAL A 50 10.27 12.38 -0.58
N ARG A 51 11.43 11.86 -1.03
CA ARG A 51 12.74 12.44 -0.73
C ARG A 51 12.81 13.90 -1.19
N SER A 52 12.41 14.16 -2.44
CA SER A 52 12.36 15.51 -3.00
C SER A 52 11.43 16.45 -2.21
N ALA A 53 10.29 15.95 -1.72
CA ALA A 53 9.37 16.73 -0.88
C ALA A 53 9.94 17.01 0.52
N GLN A 54 10.60 16.04 1.13
CA GLN A 54 11.25 16.18 2.43
C GLN A 54 12.42 17.18 2.37
N GLU A 55 13.24 17.13 1.33
CA GLU A 55 14.35 18.05 1.09
C GLU A 55 13.85 19.49 0.94
N LYS A 56 12.83 19.71 0.10
CA LYS A 56 12.22 21.04 -0.09
C LYS A 56 11.68 21.64 1.20
N LYS A 57 11.14 20.81 2.10
CA LYS A 57 10.50 21.26 3.34
C LYS A 57 11.49 21.50 4.48
N THR A 58 12.52 20.67 4.57
CA THR A 58 13.50 20.70 5.68
C THR A 58 14.77 21.47 5.34
N GLY A 59 15.04 21.72 4.06
CA GLY A 59 16.30 22.30 3.59
C GLY A 59 17.50 21.36 3.77
N ASN A 60 17.27 20.11 4.18
CA ASN A 60 18.30 19.12 4.45
C ASN A 60 18.31 18.07 3.33
N SER A 61 19.46 17.91 2.68
CA SER A 61 19.68 16.89 1.64
C SER A 61 19.70 15.46 2.18
N SER A 62 19.76 15.28 3.50
CA SER A 62 19.70 13.98 4.16
C SER A 62 18.26 13.55 4.41
N SER A 63 17.50 13.30 3.33
CA SER A 63 16.13 12.79 3.41
C SER A 63 16.12 11.31 3.80
N ASN A 64 15.23 10.94 4.73
CA ASN A 64 15.07 9.54 5.14
C ASN A 64 14.26 8.72 4.12
N GLY A 65 13.46 9.37 3.28
CA GLY A 65 12.62 8.69 2.28
C GLY A 65 11.53 7.85 2.94
N LEU A 66 11.18 6.74 2.29
CA LEU A 66 10.22 5.75 2.80
C LEU A 66 10.90 4.76 3.76
N LEU A 67 10.18 4.34 4.79
CA LEU A 67 10.62 3.28 5.69
C LEU A 67 10.50 1.90 5.01
N PRO A 68 11.58 1.09 5.03
CA PRO A 68 11.61 -0.22 4.41
C PRO A 68 10.96 -1.30 5.29
N ILE A 69 9.65 -1.23 5.49
CA ILE A 69 8.88 -2.16 6.35
C ILE A 69 8.67 -3.54 5.67
N GLY A 70 9.07 -3.68 4.40
CA GLY A 70 8.99 -4.92 3.64
C GLY A 70 7.66 -5.10 2.91
N PRO A 71 7.41 -6.29 2.33
CA PRO A 71 6.23 -6.54 1.51
C PRO A 71 4.95 -6.66 2.35
N CYS A 72 3.80 -6.46 1.70
CA CYS A 72 2.48 -6.55 2.32
C CYS A 72 2.26 -7.89 3.06
N PRO A 73 2.02 -7.88 4.38
CA PRO A 73 1.77 -9.09 5.16
C PRO A 73 0.54 -9.86 4.70
N LEU A 74 -0.50 -9.16 4.22
CA LEU A 74 -1.73 -9.79 3.70
C LEU A 74 -1.44 -10.68 2.49
N HIS A 75 -0.51 -10.26 1.61
CA HIS A 75 -0.12 -11.06 0.46
C HIS A 75 0.70 -12.30 0.84
N ILE A 76 1.51 -12.22 1.90
CA ILE A 76 2.22 -13.39 2.43
C ILE A 76 1.21 -14.41 2.91
N ILE A 77 0.23 -13.98 3.72
CA ILE A 77 -0.83 -14.84 4.27
C ILE A 77 -1.67 -15.44 3.14
N HIS A 78 -2.15 -14.61 2.21
CA HIS A 78 -2.93 -15.05 1.05
C HIS A 78 -2.20 -16.12 0.23
N ASN A 79 -0.90 -15.89 -0.06
CA ASN A 79 -0.09 -16.83 -0.84
C ASN A 79 0.21 -18.13 -0.07
N ALA A 80 0.44 -18.05 1.24
CA ALA A 80 0.63 -19.23 2.08
C ALA A 80 -0.63 -20.11 2.05
N PHE A 81 -1.79 -19.49 2.26
CA PHE A 81 -3.07 -20.17 2.19
C PHE A 81 -3.31 -20.76 0.79
N LYS A 82 -3.02 -20.04 -0.30
CA LYS A 82 -3.19 -20.56 -1.68
C LYS A 82 -2.37 -21.82 -1.96
N ARG A 83 -1.24 -22.01 -1.26
CA ARG A 83 -0.35 -23.17 -1.39
C ARG A 83 -0.80 -24.37 -0.56
N VAL A 84 -1.53 -24.15 0.53
CA VAL A 84 -2.19 -25.23 1.29
C VAL A 84 -3.46 -25.61 0.52
N ARG A 85 -3.78 -26.91 0.42
CA ARG A 85 -4.84 -27.46 -0.46
C ARG A 85 -6.15 -26.62 -0.40
N ARG A 86 -6.77 -26.39 -1.56
CA ARG A 86 -7.94 -25.48 -1.77
C ARG A 86 -9.09 -25.65 -0.77
N GLU A 87 -9.28 -26.85 -0.25
CA GLU A 87 -10.40 -27.21 0.62
C GLU A 87 -10.30 -26.54 2.00
N ASP A 88 -9.09 -26.44 2.56
CA ASP A 88 -8.84 -25.76 3.83
C ASP A 88 -8.72 -24.23 3.63
N TYR A 89 -8.21 -23.82 2.45
CA TYR A 89 -8.13 -22.42 2.03
C TYR A 89 -9.48 -21.70 2.12
N LEU A 90 -10.52 -22.29 1.51
CA LEU A 90 -11.85 -21.67 1.44
C LEU A 90 -12.45 -21.48 2.83
N LYS A 91 -12.33 -22.48 3.72
CA LYS A 91 -12.81 -22.39 5.11
C LYS A 91 -12.09 -21.31 5.90
N VAL A 92 -10.77 -21.19 5.73
CA VAL A 92 -10.00 -20.17 6.46
C VAL A 92 -10.25 -18.78 5.90
N VAL A 93 -10.32 -18.61 4.58
CA VAL A 93 -10.66 -17.31 3.95
C VAL A 93 -12.07 -16.88 4.31
N GLU A 94 -13.03 -17.79 4.37
CA GLU A 94 -14.39 -17.48 4.83
C GLU A 94 -14.39 -17.05 6.30
N THR A 95 -13.65 -17.76 7.16
CA THR A 95 -13.55 -17.44 8.60
C THR A 95 -12.85 -16.10 8.84
N ILE A 96 -11.71 -15.86 8.19
CA ILE A 96 -10.95 -14.60 8.30
C ILE A 96 -11.72 -13.46 7.64
N GLY A 97 -12.31 -13.67 6.46
CA GLY A 97 -13.10 -12.67 5.75
C GLY A 97 -14.31 -12.21 6.57
N VAL A 98 -15.03 -13.14 7.21
CA VAL A 98 -16.11 -12.82 8.15
C VAL A 98 -15.57 -12.13 9.40
N GLY A 99 -14.39 -12.51 9.90
CA GLY A 99 -13.73 -11.89 11.04
C GLY A 99 -13.32 -10.45 10.78
N VAL A 100 -12.62 -10.20 9.67
CA VAL A 100 -12.21 -8.86 9.20
C VAL A 100 -13.44 -8.03 8.86
N GLY A 101 -14.44 -8.59 8.18
CA GLY A 101 -15.70 -7.90 7.90
C GLY A 101 -16.42 -7.46 9.18
N ARG A 102 -16.48 -8.32 10.21
CA ARG A 102 -17.01 -7.96 11.53
C ARG A 102 -16.16 -6.91 12.24
N PHE A 103 -14.83 -7.01 12.17
CA PHE A 103 -13.93 -6.02 12.74
C PHE A 103 -14.14 -4.65 12.09
N MET A 104 -14.12 -4.56 10.76
CA MET A 104 -14.36 -3.32 10.02
C MET A 104 -15.74 -2.73 10.31
N LYS A 105 -16.78 -3.57 10.38
CA LYS A 105 -18.14 -3.12 10.72
C LYS A 105 -18.26 -2.61 12.15
N ARG A 106 -17.47 -3.17 13.09
CA ARG A 106 -17.51 -2.83 14.52
C ARG A 106 -16.55 -1.73 14.94
N PHE A 107 -15.47 -1.48 14.18
CA PHE A 107 -14.43 -0.54 14.55
C PHE A 107 -14.18 0.58 13.52
N VAL A 108 -14.52 0.39 12.25
CA VAL A 108 -14.27 1.41 11.20
C VAL A 108 -15.54 2.18 10.86
N ILE A 109 -16.68 1.50 10.68
CA ILE A 109 -17.95 2.19 10.35
C ILE A 109 -18.53 2.95 11.55
N THR A 110 -18.43 2.40 12.75
CA THR A 110 -18.94 3.01 13.99
C THR A 110 -18.12 4.20 14.49
N ARG A 111 -16.88 4.37 14.01
CA ARG A 111 -15.97 5.44 14.48
C ARG A 111 -15.84 6.62 13.52
N TRP A 112 -16.53 6.57 12.38
CA TRP A 112 -16.60 7.65 11.38
C TRP A 112 -17.95 8.40 11.43
N ILE A 113 -18.87 8.00 12.32
CA ILE A 113 -20.20 8.62 12.52
C ILE A 113 -20.30 9.29 13.92
N GLU A 114 -19.19 9.41 14.63
CA GLU A 114 -19.05 10.29 15.82
C GLU A 114 -18.05 11.40 15.51
#